data_AF-A0A8C8A3B0-F1
#
_entry.id   AF-A0A8C8A3B0-F1
#
_cell.length_a   1.000
_cell.length_b   1.000
_cell.length_c   1.000
_cell.angle_alpha   90.00
_cell.angle_beta   90.00
_cell.angle_gamma   90.00
#
_symmetry.space_group_name_H-M   'P 1'
#
loop_
_entity.id
_entity.type
_entity.pdbx_description
1 polymer ?
#
loop_
_entity_poly.entity_id
_entity_poly.type
_entity_poly.pdbx_seq_one_letter_code
_entity_poly.pdbx_strand_id
1 'polypeptide(L)'
;KLILKSVASLVSGFRSGWSEATGPPNPKHPTNLPFVPDCGGHVDGEKSCTDSEQPPGFRLVPVHQRLDLLVPCADLVNSEWQRSQAARVHALQKSCSEFPVCLVLLLGHKDTERLLGHARLSRVVGHGGSLFVESVVVSKEERGKGYGRVLMEETERYARRRGFKRLCLTTHDKQHFYAHLGYVLSAPVQNTGPVMALVPMAMLMRLSRAPDDLKATNTKAEASQESSGGSLLATHPPPPCIPPPPPSNPHPPPPPPPPPKCGEQLVVQTLTETPYRDARGTPIFWMHKDI
;
A
#
# COMPACT_ATOMS: atom_id res chain seq x y z
N LYS A 1 3.15 17.01 8.91
CA LYS A 1 4.10 16.07 9.56
C LYS A 1 3.42 14.78 10.06
N LEU A 2 2.09 14.77 10.24
CA LEU A 2 1.24 13.62 9.91
C LEU A 2 0.69 13.78 8.48
N ILE A 3 -0.03 12.75 7.99
CA ILE A 3 -0.46 12.49 6.59
C ILE A 3 0.65 11.82 5.77
N LEU A 4 0.39 10.57 5.37
CA LEU A 4 1.22 9.66 4.55
C LEU A 4 2.63 9.26 5.03
N LYS A 5 2.80 9.05 6.35
CA LYS A 5 3.86 8.14 6.86
C LYS A 5 3.32 6.74 7.13
N SER A 6 2.93 6.06 6.06
CA SER A 6 2.71 4.61 5.96
C SER A 6 2.74 4.31 4.46
N VAL A 7 3.82 3.82 3.85
CA VAL A 7 4.71 2.73 4.29
C VAL A 7 6.21 3.08 4.12
N ALA A 8 6.80 3.93 4.97
CA ALA A 8 8.27 4.09 5.09
C ALA A 8 8.71 4.68 6.44
N SER A 9 9.76 4.11 7.05
CA SER A 9 10.39 4.50 8.32
C SER A 9 9.52 4.37 9.61
N LEU A 10 10.17 4.57 10.77
CA LEU A 10 9.82 4.14 12.14
C LEU A 10 9.75 2.59 12.26
N VAL A 11 10.54 1.89 13.10
CA VAL A 11 11.42 2.30 14.21
C VAL A 11 12.85 1.77 14.00
N SER A 12 13.86 2.62 14.24
CA SER A 12 15.23 2.20 14.53
C SER A 12 15.57 2.67 15.94
N GLY A 13 15.99 1.77 16.82
CA GLY A 13 16.36 2.13 18.19
C GLY A 13 16.06 1.05 19.22
N PHE A 14 16.79 -0.05 19.19
CA PHE A 14 17.59 -0.49 20.35
C PHE A 14 18.67 -1.48 19.89
N ARG A 15 19.76 -1.60 20.66
CA ARG A 15 21.05 -2.14 20.21
C ARG A 15 21.57 -3.21 21.17
N SER A 16 21.49 -4.46 20.74
CA SER A 16 22.23 -5.64 21.21
C SER A 16 22.00 -6.71 20.13
N GLY A 17 22.98 -7.28 19.44
CA GLY A 17 24.36 -7.55 19.84
C GLY A 17 24.44 -9.02 20.21
N TRP A 18 25.18 -9.81 19.41
CA TRP A 18 25.90 -11.05 19.74
C TRP A 18 26.54 -11.59 18.45
N SER A 19 27.83 -11.93 18.52
CA SER A 19 28.54 -12.81 17.56
C SER A 19 28.22 -14.29 17.90
N GLU A 20 28.73 -15.36 17.28
CA GLU A 20 29.79 -15.57 16.27
C GLU A 20 29.55 -16.91 15.53
N ALA A 21 30.30 -17.15 14.43
CA ALA A 21 30.76 -18.41 13.83
C ALA A 21 30.07 -19.77 14.18
N THR A 22 29.86 -20.67 13.21
CA THR A 22 30.95 -21.55 12.70
C THR A 22 30.57 -22.29 11.41
N GLY A 23 31.58 -22.85 10.71
CA GLY A 23 31.47 -23.45 9.37
C GLY A 23 31.17 -24.97 9.30
N PRO A 24 31.29 -25.57 8.09
CA PRO A 24 30.79 -26.91 7.74
C PRO A 24 31.86 -28.02 7.92
N PRO A 25 31.57 -29.32 7.63
CA PRO A 25 31.80 -29.84 6.26
C PRO A 25 30.89 -31.00 5.77
N ASN A 26 30.95 -31.25 4.45
CA ASN A 26 30.57 -32.46 3.70
C ASN A 26 31.87 -33.28 3.44
N PRO A 27 31.93 -34.64 3.32
CA PRO A 27 31.78 -35.27 1.98
C PRO A 27 31.44 -36.80 1.84
N LYS A 28 30.80 -37.13 0.70
CA LYS A 28 31.07 -38.27 -0.25
C LYS A 28 30.56 -39.73 -0.03
N HIS A 29 30.17 -40.31 -1.18
CA HIS A 29 29.81 -41.70 -1.55
C HIS A 29 31.05 -42.46 -2.13
N PRO A 30 31.10 -43.81 -2.20
CA PRO A 30 30.79 -44.57 -3.45
C PRO A 30 30.16 -45.99 -3.24
N THR A 31 29.22 -46.53 -4.04
CA THR A 31 29.29 -47.17 -5.39
C THR A 31 29.77 -48.66 -5.44
N ASN A 32 28.86 -49.63 -5.71
CA ASN A 32 28.91 -50.61 -6.83
C ASN A 32 27.94 -51.83 -6.73
N LEU A 33 27.59 -52.39 -7.90
CA LEU A 33 26.82 -53.65 -8.16
C LEU A 33 27.77 -54.83 -8.50
N PRO A 34 27.24 -56.07 -8.62
CA PRO A 34 27.20 -56.71 -9.96
C PRO A 34 25.88 -57.45 -10.30
N PHE A 35 25.87 -58.33 -11.32
CA PHE A 35 24.83 -58.36 -12.38
C PHE A 35 24.51 -59.79 -12.94
N VAL A 36 23.22 -60.12 -13.20
CA VAL A 36 22.59 -61.25 -14.01
C VAL A 36 22.98 -62.74 -13.73
N PRO A 37 22.33 -63.79 -14.32
CA PRO A 37 21.22 -63.93 -15.33
C PRO A 37 19.97 -64.74 -14.83
N ASP A 38 18.90 -65.13 -15.58
CA ASP A 38 18.15 -64.68 -16.80
C ASP A 38 16.88 -65.60 -16.98
N CYS A 39 16.14 -65.54 -18.11
CA CYS A 39 14.98 -66.36 -18.59
C CYS A 39 13.58 -66.00 -18.03
N GLY A 40 12.50 -65.76 -18.80
CA GLY A 40 12.35 -65.56 -20.26
C GLY A 40 10.89 -65.72 -20.78
N GLY A 41 10.37 -64.74 -21.54
CA GLY A 41 9.08 -64.81 -22.32
C GLY A 41 7.77 -64.53 -21.54
N HIS A 42 6.69 -63.99 -22.12
CA HIS A 42 6.46 -63.42 -23.46
C HIS A 42 5.40 -62.29 -23.42
N VAL A 43 5.57 -61.37 -24.37
CA VAL A 43 4.80 -60.16 -24.77
C VAL A 43 3.27 -60.26 -24.68
N ASP A 44 2.62 -59.24 -24.10
CA ASP A 44 1.66 -58.41 -24.85
C ASP A 44 1.55 -57.00 -24.25
N GLY A 45 1.38 -55.99 -25.11
CA GLY A 45 1.70 -54.60 -24.76
C GLY A 45 0.49 -53.70 -24.55
N GLU A 46 0.32 -53.18 -23.34
CA GLU A 46 -0.40 -51.92 -23.13
C GLU A 46 0.61 -50.79 -22.91
N LYS A 47 0.69 -49.89 -23.90
CA LYS A 47 1.60 -48.74 -23.86
C LYS A 47 1.09 -47.74 -22.82
N SER A 48 1.93 -47.48 -21.83
CA SER A 48 1.86 -46.29 -20.98
C SER A 48 1.73 -45.01 -21.82
N CYS A 49 0.50 -44.52 -21.93
CA CYS A 49 0.13 -43.22 -22.47
C CYS A 49 -1.10 -42.76 -21.66
N THR A 50 -1.13 -41.62 -20.99
CA THR A 50 -0.21 -40.48 -21.00
C THR A 50 -0.02 -39.96 -19.57
N ASP A 51 1.21 -39.59 -19.21
CA ASP A 51 1.39 -38.56 -18.19
C ASP A 51 0.76 -37.28 -18.77
N SER A 52 -0.47 -36.99 -18.34
CA SER A 52 -1.12 -35.75 -18.73
C SER A 52 -0.44 -34.64 -17.96
N GLU A 53 0.57 -34.02 -18.58
CA GLU A 53 1.11 -32.72 -18.16
C GLU A 53 -0.04 -31.69 -18.18
N GLN A 54 -0.83 -31.70 -17.11
CA GLN A 54 -1.72 -30.62 -16.73
C GLN A 54 -0.83 -29.38 -16.69
N PRO A 55 -1.07 -28.36 -17.54
CA PRO A 55 -0.23 -27.17 -17.55
C PRO A 55 -0.20 -26.62 -16.12
N PRO A 56 0.99 -26.30 -15.58
CA PRO A 56 1.18 -26.13 -14.14
C PRO A 56 0.18 -25.10 -13.61
N GLY A 57 -0.74 -25.58 -12.76
CA GLY A 57 -1.91 -24.80 -12.38
C GLY A 57 -1.54 -23.56 -11.60
N PHE A 58 -2.11 -22.41 -11.99
CA PHE A 58 -2.07 -21.22 -11.16
C PHE A 58 -3.02 -21.37 -9.98
N ARG A 59 -2.56 -21.06 -8.78
CA ARG A 59 -3.40 -21.06 -7.58
C ARG A 59 -3.22 -19.77 -6.80
N LEU A 60 -4.31 -19.05 -6.55
CA LEU A 60 -4.33 -17.90 -5.67
C LEU A 60 -4.81 -18.32 -4.28
N VAL A 61 -3.96 -18.21 -3.25
CA VAL A 61 -4.30 -18.58 -1.87
C VAL A 61 -4.16 -17.40 -0.90
N PRO A 62 -4.99 -17.30 0.15
CA PRO A 62 -4.74 -16.39 1.27
C PRO A 62 -3.50 -16.81 2.07
N VAL A 63 -2.57 -15.88 2.32
CA VAL A 63 -1.32 -16.17 3.05
C VAL A 63 -1.56 -16.65 4.50
N HIS A 64 -2.71 -16.34 5.10
CA HIS A 64 -3.07 -16.84 6.43
C HIS A 64 -3.43 -18.33 6.45
N GLN A 65 -3.59 -18.96 5.27
CA GLN A 65 -3.73 -20.41 5.10
C GLN A 65 -2.39 -21.10 4.78
N ARG A 66 -1.33 -20.31 4.55
CA ARG A 66 0.02 -20.75 4.16
C ARG A 66 1.08 -19.90 4.85
N LEU A 67 1.20 -20.10 6.16
CA LEU A 67 2.11 -19.35 7.03
C LEU A 67 3.59 -19.58 6.69
N ASP A 68 3.91 -20.73 6.06
CA ASP A 68 5.19 -21.04 5.42
C ASP A 68 5.61 -19.98 4.38
N LEU A 69 4.65 -19.36 3.71
CA LEU A 69 4.90 -18.34 2.69
C LEU A 69 5.02 -16.91 3.25
N LEU A 70 4.88 -16.69 4.56
CA LEU A 70 4.96 -15.34 5.15
C LEU A 70 6.32 -14.68 4.91
N VAL A 71 7.42 -15.43 5.05
CA VAL A 71 8.79 -14.92 4.85
C VAL A 71 9.09 -14.72 3.36
N PRO A 72 8.92 -15.71 2.46
CA PRO A 72 9.06 -15.50 1.01
C PRO A 72 8.19 -14.36 0.46
N CYS A 73 6.94 -14.22 0.92
CA CYS A 73 6.07 -13.13 0.53
C CYS A 73 6.50 -11.78 1.12
N ALA A 74 7.05 -11.75 2.33
CA ALA A 74 7.62 -10.55 2.90
C ALA A 74 8.78 -10.04 2.03
N ASP A 75 9.68 -10.93 1.63
CA ASP A 75 10.86 -10.61 0.81
C ASP A 75 10.48 -10.17 -0.60
N LEU A 76 9.54 -10.87 -1.24
CA LEU A 76 8.95 -10.48 -2.53
C LEU A 76 8.43 -9.02 -2.50
N VAL A 77 7.61 -8.68 -1.50
CA VAL A 77 7.04 -7.33 -1.36
C VAL A 77 8.13 -6.31 -0.98
N ASN A 78 9.15 -6.74 -0.24
CA ASN A 78 10.28 -5.88 0.11
C ASN A 78 11.13 -5.50 -1.11
N SER A 79 11.25 -6.42 -2.08
CA SER A 79 12.03 -6.20 -3.30
C SER A 79 11.53 -5.02 -4.16
N GLU A 80 10.24 -4.68 -4.08
CA GLU A 80 9.64 -3.52 -4.75
C GLU A 80 9.57 -2.29 -3.83
N TRP A 81 9.31 -2.48 -2.54
CA TRP A 81 9.19 -1.41 -1.56
C TRP A 81 9.98 -1.71 -0.29
N GLN A 82 11.16 -1.12 -0.15
CA GLN A 82 12.07 -1.46 0.96
C GLN A 82 11.53 -1.06 2.36
N ARG A 83 11.48 -2.04 3.25
CA ARG A 83 11.24 -1.96 4.71
C ARG A 83 12.11 -3.03 5.40
N SER A 84 11.95 -3.22 6.71
CA SER A 84 12.46 -4.43 7.38
C SER A 84 11.54 -5.62 7.10
N GLN A 85 12.13 -6.81 6.95
CA GLN A 85 11.41 -8.07 6.75
C GLN A 85 10.40 -8.33 7.87
N ALA A 86 10.78 -8.11 9.13
CA ALA A 86 9.86 -8.22 10.28
C ALA A 86 8.61 -7.31 10.16
N ALA A 87 8.75 -6.08 9.65
CA ALA A 87 7.60 -5.20 9.43
C ALA A 87 6.71 -5.67 8.27
N ARG A 88 7.30 -6.32 7.24
CA ARG A 88 6.56 -6.96 6.14
C ARG A 88 5.79 -8.18 6.64
N VAL A 89 6.44 -9.08 7.38
CA VAL A 89 5.80 -10.26 8.02
C VAL A 89 4.64 -9.82 8.93
N HIS A 90 4.85 -8.84 9.82
CA HIS A 90 3.78 -8.31 10.68
C HIS A 90 2.62 -7.67 9.91
N ALA A 91 2.87 -7.07 8.74
CA ALA A 91 1.81 -6.55 7.88
C ALA A 91 1.02 -7.65 7.15
N LEU A 92 1.68 -8.78 6.83
CA LEU A 92 1.07 -9.98 6.23
C LEU A 92 0.30 -10.83 7.26
N GLN A 93 0.77 -10.92 8.51
CA GLN A 93 0.09 -11.60 9.62
C GLN A 93 -1.28 -11.00 9.96
N LYS A 94 -1.55 -9.75 9.56
CA LYS A 94 -2.88 -9.13 9.66
C LYS A 94 -3.89 -9.65 8.63
N SER A 95 -3.47 -10.53 7.73
CA SER A 95 -4.33 -11.22 6.78
C SER A 95 -5.32 -12.12 7.52
N CYS A 96 -6.61 -11.96 7.26
CA CYS A 96 -7.66 -12.80 7.83
C CYS A 96 -8.76 -13.08 6.79
N SER A 97 -9.76 -13.87 7.17
CA SER A 97 -10.95 -14.07 6.34
C SER A 97 -11.70 -12.76 6.12
N GLU A 98 -11.95 -11.95 7.15
CA GLU A 98 -12.88 -10.79 7.10
C GLU A 98 -12.35 -9.45 6.54
N PHE A 99 -11.16 -9.48 5.94
CA PHE A 99 -10.36 -8.33 5.49
C PHE A 99 -9.62 -7.59 6.62
N PRO A 100 -8.36 -7.14 6.38
CA PRO A 100 -7.61 -7.26 5.13
C PRO A 100 -7.20 -8.71 4.82
N VAL A 101 -7.15 -9.08 3.54
CA VAL A 101 -6.65 -10.39 3.11
C VAL A 101 -5.47 -10.20 2.16
N CYS A 102 -4.35 -10.81 2.52
CA CYS A 102 -3.16 -10.88 1.69
C CYS A 102 -3.22 -12.19 0.89
N LEU A 103 -3.26 -12.09 -0.44
CA LEU A 103 -3.31 -13.17 -1.39
C LEU A 103 -1.93 -13.38 -2.02
N VAL A 104 -1.58 -14.62 -2.32
CA VAL A 104 -0.34 -14.99 -3.02
C VAL A 104 -0.65 -15.89 -4.21
N LEU A 105 -0.01 -15.61 -5.35
CA LEU A 105 -0.13 -16.39 -6.58
C LEU A 105 1.00 -17.42 -6.62
N LEU A 106 0.62 -18.68 -6.70
CA LEU A 106 1.49 -19.84 -6.80
C LEU A 106 1.39 -20.48 -8.18
N LEU A 107 2.50 -21.07 -8.63
CA LEU A 107 2.60 -21.87 -9.85
C LEU A 107 3.27 -23.20 -9.54
N GLY A 108 2.66 -24.30 -9.97
CA GLY A 108 3.13 -25.66 -9.73
C GLY A 108 2.18 -26.45 -8.84
N HIS A 109 2.65 -27.56 -8.27
CA HIS A 109 1.82 -28.44 -7.46
C HIS A 109 2.61 -29.02 -6.28
N LYS A 110 1.99 -29.02 -5.09
CA LYS A 110 2.58 -29.49 -3.82
C LYS A 110 3.98 -28.89 -3.60
N ASP A 111 5.00 -29.73 -3.52
CA ASP A 111 6.37 -29.38 -3.10
C ASP A 111 7.15 -28.60 -4.17
N THR A 112 6.56 -28.39 -5.35
CA THR A 112 7.11 -27.60 -6.47
C THR A 112 6.48 -26.22 -6.62
N GLU A 113 5.61 -25.81 -5.70
CA GLU A 113 4.93 -24.51 -5.73
C GLU A 113 5.92 -23.33 -5.66
N ARG A 114 5.93 -22.49 -6.69
CA ARG A 114 6.73 -21.27 -6.76
C ARG A 114 5.87 -20.03 -6.51
N LEU A 115 6.32 -19.15 -5.62
CA LEU A 115 5.67 -17.87 -5.34
C LEU A 115 5.95 -16.88 -6.48
N LEU A 116 4.92 -16.56 -7.27
CA LEU A 116 5.02 -15.63 -8.40
C LEU A 116 4.67 -14.18 -8.02
N GLY A 117 3.70 -13.98 -7.13
CA GLY A 117 3.13 -12.67 -6.90
C GLY A 117 2.31 -12.54 -5.62
N HIS A 118 2.03 -11.30 -5.24
CA HIS A 118 1.24 -10.94 -4.08
C HIS A 118 0.28 -9.79 -4.42
N ALA A 119 -0.93 -9.84 -3.86
CA ALA A 119 -1.86 -8.72 -3.81
C ALA A 119 -2.55 -8.69 -2.45
N ARG A 120 -2.92 -7.49 -1.97
CA ARG A 120 -3.65 -7.29 -0.71
C ARG A 120 -5.00 -6.67 -1.02
N LEU A 121 -6.05 -7.20 -0.40
CA LEU A 121 -7.40 -6.64 -0.45
C LEU A 121 -7.78 -6.09 0.92
N SER A 122 -8.29 -4.86 0.94
CA SER A 122 -8.85 -4.18 2.11
C SER A 122 -10.30 -3.76 1.81
N ARG A 123 -11.17 -3.61 2.82
CA ARG A 123 -12.53 -3.07 2.59
C ARG A 123 -12.46 -1.58 2.19
N VAL A 124 -13.49 -1.08 1.52
CA VAL A 124 -13.68 0.35 1.23
C VAL A 124 -14.69 0.95 2.21
N VAL A 125 -14.35 2.09 2.82
CA VAL A 125 -15.24 2.82 3.74
C VAL A 125 -16.44 3.38 2.97
N GLY A 126 -17.65 3.18 3.48
CA GLY A 126 -18.90 3.64 2.85
C GLY A 126 -19.38 2.81 1.65
N HIS A 127 -18.61 1.83 1.17
CA HIS A 127 -18.94 1.04 -0.01
C HIS A 127 -18.83 -0.46 0.26
N GLY A 128 -19.88 -1.05 0.85
CA GLY A 128 -19.89 -2.46 1.27
C GLY A 128 -19.69 -3.49 0.14
N GLY A 129 -19.96 -3.13 -1.12
CA GLY A 129 -19.73 -3.97 -2.30
C GLY A 129 -18.36 -3.83 -2.96
N SER A 130 -17.46 -2.99 -2.40
CA SER A 130 -16.18 -2.63 -3.00
C SER A 130 -14.98 -3.03 -2.14
N LEU A 131 -13.91 -3.50 -2.78
CA LEU A 131 -12.61 -3.74 -2.15
C LEU A 131 -11.54 -2.81 -2.72
N PHE A 132 -10.55 -2.49 -1.91
CA PHE A 132 -9.37 -1.72 -2.29
C PHE A 132 -8.17 -2.68 -2.47
N VAL A 133 -7.53 -2.64 -3.64
CA VAL A 133 -6.37 -3.48 -3.99
C VAL A 133 -5.08 -2.70 -3.70
N GLU A 134 -4.19 -3.34 -2.94
CA GLU A 134 -2.96 -2.76 -2.42
C GLU A 134 -1.77 -3.70 -2.67
N SER A 135 -0.56 -3.15 -2.71
CA SER A 135 0.71 -3.92 -2.73
C SER A 135 0.80 -5.01 -3.81
N VAL A 136 0.20 -4.77 -4.98
CA VAL A 136 0.25 -5.69 -6.13
C VAL A 136 1.69 -5.78 -6.66
N VAL A 137 2.29 -6.97 -6.61
CA VAL A 137 3.66 -7.21 -7.04
C VAL A 137 3.82 -8.61 -7.65
N VAL A 138 4.69 -8.71 -8.65
CA VAL A 138 5.16 -9.97 -9.26
C VAL A 138 6.68 -10.03 -9.09
N SER A 139 7.22 -11.23 -8.82
CA SER A 139 8.68 -11.49 -8.76
C SER A 139 9.38 -10.90 -9.98
N LYS A 140 10.53 -10.27 -9.79
CA LYS A 140 11.21 -9.50 -10.86
C LYS A 140 11.63 -10.40 -12.02
N GLU A 141 12.04 -11.61 -11.67
CA GLU A 141 12.49 -12.71 -12.52
C GLU A 141 11.34 -13.26 -13.38
N GLU A 142 10.10 -13.02 -12.96
CA GLU A 142 8.87 -13.54 -13.55
C GLU A 142 8.02 -12.43 -14.23
N ARG A 143 8.52 -11.19 -14.31
CA ARG A 143 7.89 -10.09 -15.06
C ARG A 143 7.94 -10.32 -16.57
N GLY A 144 7.04 -9.67 -17.30
CA GLY A 144 6.89 -9.83 -18.76
C GLY A 144 6.16 -11.11 -19.20
N LYS A 145 6.12 -12.16 -18.37
CA LYS A 145 5.51 -13.47 -18.65
C LYS A 145 3.98 -13.53 -18.46
N GLY A 146 3.31 -12.38 -18.39
CA GLY A 146 1.85 -12.30 -18.23
C GLY A 146 1.29 -12.52 -16.81
N TYR A 147 2.07 -12.97 -15.83
CA TYR A 147 1.53 -13.28 -14.48
C TYR A 147 0.90 -12.11 -13.73
N GLY A 148 1.22 -10.86 -14.08
CA GLY A 148 0.51 -9.69 -13.56
C GLY A 148 -0.98 -9.67 -13.95
N ARG A 149 -1.31 -10.11 -15.18
CA ARG A 149 -2.69 -10.32 -15.63
C ARG A 149 -3.35 -11.43 -14.82
N VAL A 150 -2.69 -12.60 -14.73
CA VAL A 150 -3.20 -13.77 -14.00
C VAL A 150 -3.46 -13.46 -12.52
N LEU A 151 -2.54 -12.74 -11.86
CA LEU A 151 -2.69 -12.29 -10.48
C LEU A 151 -3.94 -11.42 -10.29
N MET A 152 -4.17 -10.46 -11.20
CA MET A 152 -5.35 -9.60 -11.13
C MET A 152 -6.64 -10.35 -11.45
N GLU A 153 -6.67 -11.17 -12.51
CA GLU A 153 -7.85 -11.96 -12.90
C GLU A 153 -8.26 -12.98 -11.81
N GLU A 154 -7.30 -13.63 -11.15
CA GLU A 154 -7.61 -14.48 -9.98
C GLU A 154 -8.03 -13.67 -8.75
N THR A 155 -7.51 -12.44 -8.57
CA THR A 155 -7.93 -11.54 -7.49
C THR A 155 -9.36 -11.05 -7.69
N GLU A 156 -9.74 -10.72 -8.93
CA GLU A 156 -11.12 -10.41 -9.34
C GLU A 156 -12.04 -11.62 -9.11
N ARG A 157 -11.62 -12.82 -9.55
CA ARG A 157 -12.36 -14.07 -9.35
C ARG A 157 -12.52 -14.39 -7.85
N TYR A 158 -11.51 -14.14 -7.03
CA TYR A 158 -11.57 -14.28 -5.57
C TYR A 158 -12.58 -13.31 -4.95
N ALA A 159 -12.56 -12.03 -5.33
CA ALA A 159 -13.49 -11.02 -4.83
C ALA A 159 -14.95 -11.29 -5.26
N ARG A 160 -15.17 -11.67 -6.53
CA ARG A 160 -16.49 -12.04 -7.06
C ARG A 160 -17.09 -13.24 -6.33
N ARG A 161 -16.31 -14.30 -6.07
CA ARG A 161 -16.74 -15.47 -5.26
C ARG A 161 -17.17 -15.10 -3.84
N ARG A 162 -16.74 -13.94 -3.34
CA ARG A 162 -17.10 -13.40 -2.01
C ARG A 162 -18.21 -12.34 -2.05
N GLY A 163 -18.87 -12.16 -3.20
CA GLY A 163 -20.00 -11.24 -3.36
C GLY A 163 -19.65 -9.77 -3.58
N PHE A 164 -18.36 -9.45 -3.76
CA PHE A 164 -17.92 -8.09 -4.10
C PHE A 164 -18.10 -7.84 -5.60
N LYS A 165 -18.49 -6.60 -5.94
CA LYS A 165 -18.88 -6.16 -7.29
C LYS A 165 -17.90 -5.16 -7.90
N ARG A 166 -16.93 -4.67 -7.12
CA ARG A 166 -15.98 -3.64 -7.54
C ARG A 166 -14.63 -3.80 -6.87
N LEU A 167 -13.56 -3.66 -7.65
CA LEU A 167 -12.20 -3.43 -7.15
C LEU A 167 -11.79 -2.00 -7.45
N CYS A 168 -11.27 -1.29 -6.45
CA CYS A 168 -10.66 0.03 -6.56
C CYS A 168 -9.15 -0.08 -6.26
N LEU A 169 -8.31 0.76 -6.86
CA LEU A 169 -6.87 0.79 -6.60
C LEU A 169 -6.28 2.18 -6.87
N THR A 170 -5.04 2.36 -6.45
CA THR A 170 -4.21 3.51 -6.86
C THR A 170 -2.93 3.05 -7.55
N THR A 171 -2.45 3.86 -8.49
CA THR A 171 -1.15 3.67 -9.13
C THR A 171 -0.52 5.01 -9.49
N HIS A 172 0.81 5.05 -9.54
CA HIS A 172 1.57 6.23 -9.97
C HIS A 172 1.99 6.13 -11.45
N ASP A 173 2.26 4.92 -11.95
CA ASP A 173 2.91 4.68 -13.24
C ASP A 173 2.40 3.43 -14.02
N LYS A 174 1.44 2.66 -13.47
CA LYS A 174 0.90 1.44 -14.11
C LYS A 174 -0.54 1.61 -14.62
N GLN A 175 -1.03 2.84 -14.76
CA GLN A 175 -2.41 3.12 -15.17
C GLN A 175 -2.76 2.53 -16.55
N HIS A 176 -1.81 2.48 -17.49
CA HIS A 176 -2.01 1.80 -18.79
C HIS A 176 -2.13 0.28 -18.67
N PHE A 177 -1.40 -0.35 -17.74
CA PHE A 177 -1.53 -1.79 -17.47
C PHE A 177 -2.92 -2.11 -16.91
N TYR A 178 -3.39 -1.36 -15.91
CA TYR A 178 -4.73 -1.56 -15.36
C TYR A 178 -5.84 -1.22 -16.36
N ALA A 179 -5.67 -0.18 -17.19
CA ALA A 179 -6.60 0.15 -18.27
C ALA A 179 -6.74 -1.02 -19.28
N HIS A 180 -5.63 -1.67 -19.63
CA HIS A 180 -5.65 -2.87 -20.48
C HIS A 180 -6.29 -4.10 -19.81
N LEU A 181 -6.42 -4.11 -18.48
CA LEU A 181 -7.22 -5.09 -17.73
C LEU A 181 -8.70 -4.67 -17.57
N GLY A 182 -9.12 -3.54 -18.14
CA GLY A 182 -10.49 -3.03 -18.04
C GLY A 182 -10.78 -2.16 -16.81
N TYR A 183 -9.76 -1.66 -16.11
CA TYR A 183 -9.95 -0.64 -15.09
C TYR A 183 -10.12 0.75 -15.73
N VAL A 184 -11.04 1.55 -15.19
CA VAL A 184 -11.28 2.94 -15.60
C VAL A 184 -10.92 3.91 -14.48
N LEU A 185 -10.60 5.16 -14.84
CA LEU A 185 -10.29 6.23 -13.89
C LEU A 185 -11.50 6.51 -12.97
N SER A 186 -11.24 7.03 -11.77
CA SER A 186 -12.25 7.12 -10.71
C SER A 186 -12.05 8.29 -9.74
N ALA A 187 -13.07 8.55 -8.93
CA ALA A 187 -12.94 9.38 -7.74
C ALA A 187 -12.17 8.62 -6.63
N PRO A 188 -11.53 9.33 -5.68
CA PRO A 188 -10.80 8.69 -4.58
C PRO A 188 -11.72 7.95 -3.63
N VAL A 189 -11.24 6.85 -3.05
CA VAL A 189 -11.95 6.07 -2.04
C VAL A 189 -11.08 5.86 -0.79
N GLN A 190 -11.69 5.69 0.38
CA GLN A 190 -10.97 5.38 1.61
C GLN A 190 -10.89 3.86 1.82
N ASN A 191 -9.69 3.34 2.09
CA ASN A 191 -9.53 1.98 2.61
C ASN A 191 -9.93 1.92 4.09
N THR A 192 -10.43 0.78 4.54
CA THR A 192 -10.75 0.55 5.97
C THR A 192 -9.47 0.18 6.74
N GLY A 193 -8.52 1.13 6.80
CA GLY A 193 -7.32 1.01 7.63
C GLY A 193 -7.62 1.33 9.10
N PRO A 194 -6.96 0.67 10.10
CA PRO A 194 -7.23 0.89 11.53
C PRO A 194 -7.07 2.33 12.03
N VAL A 195 -6.35 3.17 11.27
CA VAL A 195 -6.10 4.60 11.55
C VAL A 195 -6.79 5.55 10.55
N MET A 196 -7.47 5.03 9.53
CA MET A 196 -8.14 5.84 8.49
C MET A 196 -9.62 6.08 8.76
N ALA A 197 -10.27 5.20 9.56
CA ALA A 197 -11.68 5.31 9.92
C ALA A 197 -12.05 6.60 10.70
N LEU A 198 -11.06 7.32 11.23
CA LEU A 198 -11.25 8.56 12.02
C LEU A 198 -11.06 9.85 11.21
N VAL A 199 -10.79 9.78 9.90
CA VAL A 199 -10.57 10.97 9.06
C VAL A 199 -11.75 11.16 8.09
N PRO A 200 -12.59 12.20 8.25
CA PRO A 200 -13.71 12.44 7.36
C PRO A 200 -13.28 12.66 5.90
N MET A 201 -14.04 12.11 4.94
CA MET A 201 -13.81 12.26 3.50
C MET A 201 -13.60 13.72 3.06
N ALA A 202 -14.37 14.64 3.63
CA ALA A 202 -14.27 16.08 3.34
C ALA A 202 -12.90 16.69 3.71
N MET A 203 -12.14 16.06 4.61
CA MET A 203 -10.78 16.46 4.95
C MET A 203 -9.77 15.94 3.92
N LEU A 204 -9.91 14.68 3.47
CA LEU A 204 -9.08 14.15 2.37
C LEU A 204 -9.28 14.93 1.07
N MET A 205 -10.54 15.24 0.71
CA MET A 205 -10.87 16.03 -0.49
C MET A 205 -10.38 17.49 -0.42
N ARG A 206 -10.05 18.00 0.77
CA ARG A 206 -9.37 19.30 0.96
C ARG A 206 -7.85 19.17 0.82
N LEU A 207 -7.27 18.06 1.29
CA LEU A 207 -5.83 17.79 1.20
C LEU A 207 -5.39 17.33 -0.21
N SER A 208 -6.31 16.80 -1.02
CA SER A 208 -6.06 16.36 -2.39
C SER A 208 -6.22 17.45 -3.45
N ARG A 209 -6.61 18.67 -3.06
CA ARG A 209 -6.66 19.84 -3.94
C ARG A 209 -5.35 20.60 -3.80
N ALA A 210 -4.73 20.97 -4.92
CA ALA A 210 -3.55 21.81 -4.90
C ALA A 210 -3.86 23.17 -4.25
N PRO A 211 -2.92 23.78 -3.51
CA PRO A 211 -3.02 25.19 -3.18
C PRO A 211 -2.86 26.00 -4.47
N ASP A 212 -3.81 26.89 -4.76
CA ASP A 212 -3.63 27.92 -5.79
C ASP A 212 -2.47 28.85 -5.37
N ASP A 213 -1.60 29.21 -6.32
CA ASP A 213 -0.43 30.06 -6.08
C ASP A 213 -0.83 31.45 -5.53
N LEU A 214 -0.38 31.75 -4.31
CA LEU A 214 -0.34 33.13 -3.80
C LEU A 214 1.10 33.63 -3.74
N LYS A 215 1.40 34.53 -4.68
CA LYS A 215 2.68 35.22 -4.86
C LYS A 215 3.23 35.78 -3.56
N ALA A 216 4.54 35.63 -3.40
CA ALA A 216 5.31 36.38 -2.42
C ALA A 216 5.28 37.89 -2.72
N THR A 217 5.13 38.70 -1.67
CA THR A 217 5.57 40.09 -1.65
C THR A 217 6.38 40.32 -0.38
N ASN A 218 7.67 40.62 -0.55
CA ASN A 218 8.58 41.02 0.52
C ASN A 218 8.10 42.30 1.21
N THR A 219 8.33 42.43 2.51
CA THR A 219 8.81 43.69 3.11
C THR A 219 9.72 43.35 4.31
N LYS A 220 10.76 44.17 4.50
CA LYS A 220 11.95 43.96 5.35
C LYS A 220 11.87 44.80 6.64
N ALA A 221 12.31 44.24 7.76
CA ALA A 221 13.04 44.86 8.89
C ALA A 221 13.32 43.75 9.93
N GLU A 222 14.55 43.33 10.25
CA GLU A 222 15.54 44.01 11.10
C GLU A 222 15.00 44.32 12.52
N ALA A 223 15.67 44.06 13.64
CA ALA A 223 16.80 43.23 14.11
C ALA A 223 17.13 43.76 15.54
N SER A 224 18.04 43.10 16.28
CA SER A 224 18.56 43.44 17.64
C SER A 224 17.70 42.90 18.80
N GLN A 225 18.11 41.89 19.59
CA GLN A 225 19.28 41.68 20.48
C GLN A 225 19.10 42.21 21.92
N GLU A 226 19.22 41.26 22.87
CA GLU A 226 19.88 41.40 24.20
C GLU A 226 19.30 42.39 25.25
N SER A 227 19.51 42.25 26.57
CA SER A 227 20.11 41.19 27.41
C SER A 227 19.56 41.26 28.85
N SER A 228 19.66 40.15 29.58
CA SER A 228 19.84 39.96 31.04
C SER A 228 19.64 41.12 32.03
N GLY A 229 18.95 40.83 33.15
CA GLY A 229 19.05 41.57 34.40
C GLY A 229 18.02 41.09 35.42
N GLY A 230 18.45 40.68 36.62
CA GLY A 230 17.54 40.20 37.67
C GLY A 230 17.72 40.91 39.00
N SER A 231 16.96 40.44 40.00
CA SER A 231 17.10 40.67 41.45
C SER A 231 16.18 41.71 42.13
N LEU A 232 15.22 41.15 42.89
CA LEU A 232 14.83 41.45 44.28
C LEU A 232 14.27 42.82 44.73
N LEU A 233 13.10 42.69 45.38
CA LEU A 233 12.61 43.34 46.61
C LEU A 233 12.09 44.80 46.60
N ALA A 234 10.85 44.90 47.11
CA ALA A 234 10.31 45.87 48.08
C ALA A 234 9.22 46.89 47.64
N THR A 235 8.17 46.93 48.48
CA THR A 235 7.23 48.03 48.78
C THR A 235 6.16 48.48 47.74
N HIS A 236 4.89 48.38 48.18
CA HIS A 236 3.70 49.01 47.57
C HIS A 236 3.62 50.51 47.90
N PRO A 237 2.93 51.34 47.08
CA PRO A 237 1.53 51.70 47.36
C PRO A 237 0.58 51.55 46.13
N PRO A 238 -0.75 51.74 46.26
CA PRO A 238 -1.72 51.41 45.20
C PRO A 238 -1.85 52.48 44.10
N PRO A 239 -2.20 52.09 42.86
CA PRO A 239 -2.50 53.03 41.77
C PRO A 239 -3.91 53.64 41.86
N PRO A 240 -4.14 54.86 41.32
CA PRO A 240 -5.44 55.53 41.32
C PRO A 240 -6.42 54.97 40.26
N CYS A 241 -7.70 55.32 40.39
CA CYS A 241 -8.78 54.86 39.52
C CYS A 241 -8.60 55.28 38.05
N ILE A 242 -8.93 54.35 37.14
CA ILE A 242 -8.95 54.57 35.69
C ILE A 242 -10.35 55.08 35.28
N PRO A 243 -10.47 56.16 34.48
CA PRO A 243 -11.77 56.62 33.95
C PRO A 243 -12.29 55.68 32.82
N PRO A 244 -13.61 55.65 32.57
CA PRO A 244 -14.21 54.74 31.58
C PRO A 244 -13.78 55.08 30.13
N PRO A 245 -13.75 54.08 29.22
CA PRO A 245 -13.39 54.29 27.82
C PRO A 245 -14.50 55.03 27.04
N PRO A 246 -14.15 55.79 25.99
CA PRO A 246 -15.11 56.47 25.12
C PRO A 246 -15.90 55.48 24.24
N PRO A 247 -17.08 55.88 23.70
CA PRO A 247 -17.95 54.98 22.94
C PRO A 247 -17.31 54.53 21.62
N SER A 248 -17.55 53.26 21.26
CA SER A 248 -17.04 52.65 20.04
C SER A 248 -17.79 53.14 18.80
N ASN A 249 -17.06 53.56 17.77
CA ASN A 249 -17.64 53.81 16.44
C ASN A 249 -18.19 52.50 15.83
N PRO A 250 -19.28 52.57 15.05
CA PRO A 250 -19.81 51.39 14.36
C PRO A 250 -18.84 50.90 13.28
N HIS A 251 -18.46 49.63 13.34
CA HIS A 251 -17.69 48.98 12.27
C HIS A 251 -18.54 48.84 11.00
N PRO A 252 -17.96 49.01 9.80
CA PRO A 252 -18.65 48.68 8.55
C PRO A 252 -18.95 47.17 8.48
N PRO A 253 -20.04 46.76 7.79
CA PRO A 253 -20.42 45.36 7.68
C PRO A 253 -19.35 44.55 6.92
N PRO A 254 -19.17 43.26 7.24
CA PRO A 254 -18.26 42.39 6.51
C PRO A 254 -18.68 42.27 5.03
N PRO A 255 -17.74 42.13 4.09
CA PRO A 255 -18.05 41.93 2.69
C PRO A 255 -18.87 40.64 2.49
N PRO A 256 -19.75 40.59 1.47
CA PRO A 256 -20.56 39.40 1.22
C PRO A 256 -19.68 38.17 0.95
N PRO A 257 -20.11 36.97 1.38
CA PRO A 257 -19.37 35.76 1.08
C PRO A 257 -19.24 35.58 -0.44
N PRO A 258 -18.10 35.07 -0.95
CA PRO A 258 -17.95 34.79 -2.38
C PRO A 258 -19.06 33.84 -2.83
N PRO A 259 -19.60 34.00 -4.05
CA PRO A 259 -20.69 33.16 -4.52
C PRO A 259 -20.30 31.69 -4.45
N PRO A 260 -21.23 30.78 -4.14
CA PRO A 260 -20.94 29.35 -4.15
C PRO A 260 -20.39 29.01 -5.54
N LYS A 261 -19.18 28.45 -5.58
CA LYS A 261 -18.62 27.85 -6.80
C LYS A 261 -19.42 26.58 -7.12
N CYS A 262 -20.67 26.77 -7.57
CA CYS A 262 -21.51 25.76 -8.19
C CYS A 262 -20.98 25.52 -9.61
N GLY A 263 -19.77 24.99 -9.65
CA GLY A 263 -19.20 24.34 -10.80
C GLY A 263 -18.85 22.95 -10.35
N GLU A 264 -19.61 21.97 -10.81
CA GLU A 264 -19.03 20.65 -11.05
C GLU A 264 -17.93 20.87 -12.10
N GLN A 265 -16.75 21.24 -11.64
CA GLN A 265 -15.54 21.16 -12.45
C GLN A 265 -15.47 19.71 -12.87
N LEU A 266 -15.83 19.45 -14.13
CA LEU A 266 -15.63 18.18 -14.79
C LEU A 266 -14.16 17.87 -14.63
N VAL A 267 -13.85 16.99 -13.69
CA VAL A 267 -12.49 16.63 -13.34
C VAL A 267 -11.99 15.76 -14.48
N VAL A 268 -11.48 16.40 -15.52
CA VAL A 268 -10.91 15.71 -16.68
C VAL A 268 -9.70 14.95 -16.18
N GLN A 269 -9.80 13.62 -16.25
CA GLN A 269 -8.70 12.70 -15.97
C GLN A 269 -8.41 11.94 -17.24
N THR A 270 -7.13 11.78 -17.54
CA THR A 270 -6.65 10.93 -18.63
C THR A 270 -5.69 9.90 -18.05
N LEU A 271 -5.19 8.97 -18.88
CA LEU A 271 -4.13 8.07 -18.44
C LEU A 271 -2.75 8.77 -18.34
N THR A 272 -2.66 10.04 -18.70
CA THR A 272 -1.44 10.87 -18.54
C THR A 272 -1.57 11.91 -17.43
N GLU A 273 -2.79 12.38 -17.13
CA GLU A 273 -3.04 13.47 -16.21
C GLU A 273 -4.16 13.15 -15.20
N THR A 274 -3.91 13.51 -13.94
CA THR A 274 -4.80 13.33 -12.80
C THR A 274 -4.75 14.59 -11.95
N PRO A 275 -5.84 15.05 -11.32
CA PRO A 275 -5.81 16.13 -10.34
C PRO A 275 -5.18 15.68 -9.01
N TYR A 276 -5.19 14.37 -8.72
CA TYR A 276 -4.89 13.86 -7.40
C TYR A 276 -3.39 13.75 -7.19
N ARG A 277 -2.99 13.99 -5.95
CA ARG A 277 -1.60 13.96 -5.51
C ARG A 277 -1.48 13.06 -4.29
N ASP A 278 -0.40 12.30 -4.18
CA ASP A 278 0.03 11.75 -2.90
C ASP A 278 0.63 12.86 -2.01
N ALA A 279 0.94 12.57 -0.76
CA ALA A 279 1.45 13.59 0.18
C ALA A 279 2.92 14.00 -0.06
N ARG A 280 3.58 13.50 -1.12
CA ARG A 280 4.83 14.06 -1.64
C ARG A 280 4.57 15.00 -2.83
N GLY A 281 3.30 15.23 -3.19
CA GLY A 281 2.94 16.01 -4.37
C GLY A 281 3.11 15.23 -5.67
N THR A 282 3.28 13.90 -5.65
CA THR A 282 3.38 13.09 -6.87
C THR A 282 1.99 12.79 -7.42
N PRO A 283 1.73 12.92 -8.74
CA PRO A 283 0.49 12.48 -9.37
C PRO A 283 0.12 11.04 -9.01
N ILE A 284 -1.17 10.79 -8.73
CA ILE A 284 -1.68 9.45 -8.43
C ILE A 284 -3.01 9.21 -9.14
N PHE A 285 -3.11 8.09 -9.86
CA PHE A 285 -4.30 7.68 -10.59
C PHE A 285 -5.13 6.77 -9.70
N TRP A 286 -6.38 7.16 -9.47
CA TRP A 286 -7.38 6.31 -8.83
C TRP A 286 -8.13 5.57 -9.92
N MET A 287 -8.22 4.25 -9.82
CA MET A 287 -8.88 3.42 -10.81
C MET A 287 -9.84 2.43 -10.17
N HIS A 288 -10.89 2.04 -10.89
CA HIS A 288 -11.79 0.98 -10.48
C HIS A 288 -12.18 0.09 -11.65
N LYS A 289 -12.63 -1.13 -11.32
CA LYS A 289 -13.23 -2.09 -12.25
C LYS A 289 -14.40 -2.75 -11.56
N ASP A 290 -15.52 -2.81 -12.26
CA ASP A 290 -16.67 -3.63 -11.85
C ASP A 290 -16.42 -5.09 -12.23
N ILE A 291 -16.72 -6.00 -11.30
CA ILE A 291 -16.38 -7.43 -11.36
C ILE A 291 -17.60 -8.32 -11.14
#